data_AF-A0A427YCJ1-F1
#
_entry.id   AF-A0A427YCJ1-F1
#
_cell.length_a   1.000
_cell.length_b   1.000
_cell.length_c   1.000
_cell.angle_alpha   90.00
_cell.angle_beta   90.00
_cell.angle_gamma   90.00
#
_symmetry.space_group_name_H-M   'P 1'
#
loop_
_entity.id
_entity.type
_entity.pdbx_description
1 polymer ?
#
loop_
_entity_poly.entity_id
_entity_poly.type
_entity_poly.pdbx_seq_one_letter_code
_entity_poly.pdbx_strand_id
1 'polypeptide(L)'
;MALETKWRGDVAGLTYIESSTLWRQEHNGYSHQNPGLIGSFLSLPRQLARVYFPADANASVSTIDHCLRSKNNINLVAERHCIAGASVWDGFSTDKGLNPDVPFCATEGVRVRVVNVNDLLILSESGGHPHALSGEAFDSLFTVDKPVIVNFHGYPKDISGLLFSRKTHVGRSRFDVLGYIEQGTTTTPWSMLRLNNVSRYAVADIAAQRVATNQPNHPIGVKAHELGSYWKHQLVEHEKYTIEHGEDPAWCNELPELGG
;
A
#
# COMPACT_ATOMS: atom_id res chain seq x y z
N MET A 1 -25.94 20.94 -2.91
CA MET A 1 -25.52 19.85 -3.82
C MET A 1 -26.73 19.12 -4.40
N ALA A 2 -26.57 18.41 -5.53
CA ALA A 2 -27.69 17.69 -6.18
C ALA A 2 -28.39 16.65 -5.28
N LEU A 3 -27.70 16.13 -4.25
CA LEU A 3 -28.25 15.23 -3.22
C LEU A 3 -29.27 15.90 -2.27
N GLU A 4 -29.23 17.23 -2.12
CA GLU A 4 -30.23 17.96 -1.32
C GLU A 4 -31.54 18.18 -2.11
N THR A 5 -31.52 17.94 -3.42
CA THR A 5 -32.61 18.23 -4.35
C THR A 5 -33.59 17.07 -4.43
N LYS A 6 -34.50 16.96 -3.45
CA LYS A 6 -35.43 15.82 -3.25
C LYS A 6 -36.28 15.38 -4.47
N TRP A 7 -36.47 16.24 -5.48
CA TRP A 7 -37.20 15.88 -6.71
C TRP A 7 -36.34 15.16 -7.75
N ARG A 8 -35.00 15.22 -7.62
CA ARG A 8 -34.06 14.55 -8.51
C ARG A 8 -33.75 13.15 -7.94
N GLY A 9 -34.10 12.12 -8.70
CA GLY A 9 -33.76 10.74 -8.35
C GLY A 9 -32.26 10.42 -8.42
N ASP A 10 -31.92 9.23 -7.93
CA ASP A 10 -30.55 8.71 -7.94
C ASP A 10 -30.05 8.42 -9.35
N VAL A 11 -28.80 8.78 -9.63
CA VAL A 11 -28.10 8.41 -10.87
C VAL A 11 -27.07 7.32 -10.62
N ALA A 12 -26.71 6.57 -11.67
CA ALA A 12 -25.62 5.60 -11.61
C ALA A 12 -24.31 6.27 -11.18
N GLY A 13 -23.48 5.55 -10.42
CA GLY A 13 -22.13 5.99 -10.07
C GLY A 13 -21.25 6.12 -11.31
N LEU A 14 -20.44 7.18 -11.39
CA LEU A 14 -19.41 7.31 -12.41
C LEU A 14 -18.19 6.48 -11.99
N THR A 15 -17.80 5.49 -12.79
CA THR A 15 -16.64 4.64 -12.48
C THR A 15 -15.51 4.95 -13.45
N TYR A 16 -14.37 5.36 -12.91
CA TYR A 16 -13.12 5.59 -13.63
C TYR A 16 -12.14 4.47 -13.29
N ILE A 17 -11.59 3.81 -14.31
CA ILE A 17 -10.58 2.76 -14.14
C ILE A 17 -9.21 3.36 -14.49
N GLU A 18 -8.34 3.42 -13.51
CA GLU A 18 -6.93 3.79 -13.68
C GLU A 18 -6.12 2.50 -13.90
N SER A 19 -5.70 2.30 -15.15
CA SER A 19 -4.86 1.19 -15.60
C SER A 19 -3.66 1.76 -16.37
N SER A 20 -2.72 0.90 -16.77
CA SER A 20 -1.37 1.31 -17.22
C SER A 20 -0.71 2.24 -16.18
N THR A 21 -0.74 1.81 -14.92
CA THR A 21 -0.31 2.62 -13.77
C THR A 21 1.19 2.93 -13.80
N LEU A 22 1.62 3.94 -13.03
CA LEU A 22 2.99 4.47 -13.04
C LEU A 22 4.12 3.42 -12.89
N TRP A 23 3.84 2.31 -12.21
CA TRP A 23 4.80 1.23 -11.96
C TRP A 23 5.06 0.34 -13.19
N ARG A 24 4.20 0.42 -14.22
CA ARG A 24 4.20 -0.39 -15.45
C ARG A 24 4.03 0.53 -16.68
N GLN A 25 5.04 1.37 -16.89
CA GLN A 25 5.15 2.32 -18.00
C GLN A 25 6.44 2.11 -18.80
N GLU A 26 6.76 0.85 -19.07
CA GLU A 26 8.02 0.37 -19.68
C GLU A 26 8.35 1.03 -21.03
N HIS A 27 7.34 1.45 -21.80
CA HIS A 27 7.52 2.08 -23.11
C HIS A 27 7.50 3.62 -23.09
N ASN A 28 6.96 4.24 -22.03
CA ASN A 28 6.64 5.68 -22.02
C ASN A 28 7.43 6.49 -20.97
N GLY A 29 7.91 5.83 -19.91
CA GLY A 29 8.70 6.45 -18.84
C GLY A 29 7.99 7.57 -18.09
N TYR A 30 8.78 8.50 -17.55
CA TYR A 30 8.37 9.51 -16.55
C TYR A 30 7.15 10.36 -16.94
N SER A 31 6.97 10.67 -18.22
CA SER A 31 5.83 11.48 -18.70
C SER A 31 4.44 10.87 -18.42
N HIS A 32 4.39 9.55 -18.16
CA HIS A 32 3.17 8.80 -17.86
C HIS A 32 3.12 8.32 -16.39
N GLN A 33 4.01 8.81 -15.53
CA GLN A 33 4.17 8.37 -14.14
C GLN A 33 3.64 9.44 -13.17
N ASN A 34 2.31 9.52 -13.02
CA ASN A 34 1.68 10.51 -12.14
C ASN A 34 0.38 9.95 -11.47
N PRO A 35 0.43 9.56 -10.19
CA PRO A 35 -0.73 9.07 -9.42
C PRO A 35 -1.62 10.18 -8.86
N GLY A 36 -1.48 11.43 -9.31
CA GLY A 36 -2.15 12.62 -8.75
C GLY A 36 -3.68 12.63 -8.88
N LEU A 37 -4.26 11.74 -9.70
CA LEU A 37 -5.70 11.54 -9.76
C LEU A 37 -6.27 11.09 -8.40
N ILE A 38 -5.51 10.28 -7.64
CA ILE A 38 -5.90 9.81 -6.31
C ILE A 38 -6.10 11.00 -5.35
N GLY A 39 -5.10 11.88 -5.22
CA GLY A 39 -5.20 13.09 -4.39
C GLY A 39 -6.33 14.04 -4.83
N SER A 40 -6.64 14.06 -6.13
CA SER A 40 -7.79 14.80 -6.66
C SER A 40 -9.12 14.22 -6.18
N PHE A 41 -9.25 12.88 -6.16
CA PHE A 41 -10.41 12.18 -5.59
C PHE A 41 -10.54 12.35 -4.08
N LEU A 42 -9.42 12.33 -3.33
CA LEU A 42 -9.41 12.58 -1.88
C LEU A 42 -9.90 13.99 -1.51
N SER A 43 -9.78 14.95 -2.45
CA SER A 43 -10.22 16.33 -2.27
C SER A 43 -11.72 16.55 -2.53
N LEU A 44 -12.41 15.56 -3.09
CA LEU A 44 -13.86 15.62 -3.33
C LEU A 44 -14.67 15.45 -2.05
N PRO A 45 -15.95 15.88 -2.02
CA PRO A 45 -16.83 15.65 -0.88
C PRO A 45 -16.91 14.18 -0.48
N ARG A 46 -16.69 13.88 0.80
CA ARG A 46 -16.54 12.52 1.40
C ARG A 46 -17.65 11.51 1.04
N GLN A 47 -18.85 12.02 0.78
CA GLN A 47 -20.01 11.24 0.38
C GLN A 47 -20.04 10.85 -1.10
N LEU A 48 -19.31 11.56 -1.96
CA LEU A 48 -19.26 11.33 -3.41
C LEU A 48 -18.09 10.43 -3.83
N ALA A 49 -16.87 10.64 -3.33
CA ALA A 49 -15.72 9.88 -3.81
C ALA A 49 -15.58 8.50 -3.16
N ARG A 50 -15.11 7.53 -3.95
CA ARG A 50 -14.55 6.24 -3.51
C ARG A 50 -13.25 5.99 -4.26
N VAL A 51 -12.26 5.41 -3.61
CA VAL A 51 -10.96 5.11 -4.21
C VAL A 51 -10.56 3.69 -3.83
N TYR A 52 -10.45 2.83 -4.84
CA TYR A 52 -10.20 1.41 -4.67
C TYR A 52 -8.82 1.00 -5.24
N PHE A 53 -8.06 0.24 -4.44
CA PHE A 53 -6.79 -0.43 -4.77
C PHE A 53 -6.89 -1.95 -4.59
N PRO A 54 -7.56 -2.65 -5.50
CA PRO A 54 -7.49 -4.10 -5.53
C PRO A 54 -6.00 -4.59 -5.75
N ALA A 55 -5.57 -5.80 -5.27
CA ALA A 55 -4.19 -6.41 -5.33
C ALA A 55 -3.76 -7.62 -6.30
N ASP A 56 -4.62 -8.54 -6.82
CA ASP A 56 -4.41 -9.36 -8.10
C ASP A 56 -5.48 -9.32 -9.28
N ALA A 57 -6.53 -10.19 -9.42
CA ALA A 57 -7.62 -10.11 -10.45
C ALA A 57 -9.11 -10.35 -9.99
N ASN A 58 -9.43 -11.38 -9.19
CA ASN A 58 -10.84 -11.73 -8.83
C ASN A 58 -11.67 -10.61 -8.18
N ALA A 59 -11.06 -9.71 -7.43
CA ALA A 59 -11.77 -8.57 -6.85
C ALA A 59 -11.57 -7.24 -7.56
N SER A 60 -10.85 -7.18 -8.67
CA SER A 60 -11.22 -6.19 -9.68
C SER A 60 -12.66 -6.48 -10.11
N VAL A 61 -13.00 -7.74 -10.41
CA VAL A 61 -14.38 -8.14 -10.74
C VAL A 61 -15.34 -7.79 -9.60
N SER A 62 -15.04 -8.16 -8.34
CA SER A 62 -15.89 -7.80 -7.20
C SER A 62 -15.99 -6.29 -6.93
N THR A 63 -14.93 -5.52 -7.15
CA THR A 63 -14.94 -4.06 -6.96
C THR A 63 -15.75 -3.39 -8.08
N ILE A 64 -15.58 -3.84 -9.32
CA ILE A 64 -16.36 -3.38 -10.48
C ILE A 64 -17.85 -3.71 -10.28
N ASP A 65 -18.18 -4.92 -9.83
CA ASP A 65 -19.54 -5.35 -9.50
C ASP A 65 -20.19 -4.47 -8.41
N HIS A 66 -19.43 -4.07 -7.38
CA HIS A 66 -19.86 -3.06 -6.41
C HIS A 66 -20.09 -1.68 -7.06
N CYS A 67 -19.12 -1.20 -7.85
CA CYS A 67 -19.16 0.10 -8.51
C CYS A 67 -20.33 0.22 -9.49
N LEU A 68 -20.67 -0.83 -10.24
CA LEU A 68 -21.79 -0.87 -11.19
C LEU A 68 -23.16 -0.79 -10.51
N ARG A 69 -23.30 -1.26 -9.26
CA ARG A 69 -24.54 -1.11 -8.47
C ARG A 69 -24.63 0.23 -7.74
N SER A 70 -23.51 0.93 -7.58
CA SER A 70 -23.44 2.16 -6.78
C SER A 70 -24.17 3.36 -7.42
N LYS A 71 -24.56 4.32 -6.58
CA LYS A 71 -25.39 5.48 -6.96
C LYS A 71 -24.81 6.78 -6.41
N ASN A 72 -24.95 7.86 -7.19
CA ASN A 72 -24.55 9.22 -6.85
C ASN A 72 -23.10 9.41 -6.36
N ASN A 73 -22.21 8.48 -6.68
CA ASN A 73 -20.79 8.50 -6.31
C ASN A 73 -19.89 8.54 -7.56
N ILE A 74 -18.62 8.84 -7.33
CA ILE A 74 -17.54 8.74 -8.31
C ILE A 74 -16.54 7.74 -7.75
N ASN A 75 -16.37 6.61 -8.43
CA ASN A 75 -15.46 5.54 -8.06
C ASN A 75 -14.18 5.65 -8.89
N LEU A 76 -13.04 5.77 -8.23
CA LEU A 76 -11.73 5.52 -8.84
C LEU A 76 -11.34 4.07 -8.51
N VAL A 77 -11.00 3.28 -9.53
CA VAL A 77 -10.47 1.93 -9.37
C VAL A 77 -9.07 1.90 -10.00
N ALA A 78 -8.03 1.92 -9.16
CA ALA A 78 -6.65 1.70 -9.59
C ALA A 78 -6.33 0.19 -9.46
N GLU A 79 -6.19 -0.50 -10.59
CA GLU A 79 -6.53 -1.93 -10.70
C GLU A 79 -5.64 -2.98 -9.96
N ARG A 80 -6.32 -4.02 -9.38
CA ARG A 80 -5.93 -5.47 -9.30
C ARG A 80 -6.98 -6.52 -8.64
N HIS A 81 -6.90 -6.99 -7.37
CA HIS A 81 -7.91 -7.75 -6.51
C HIS A 81 -7.72 -7.67 -4.97
N CYS A 82 -8.59 -7.02 -4.18
CA CYS A 82 -9.08 -7.59 -2.91
C CYS A 82 -10.52 -7.15 -2.56
N ILE A 83 -11.33 -7.97 -1.88
CA ILE A 83 -12.79 -7.72 -1.71
C ILE A 83 -13.14 -6.87 -0.48
N ALA A 84 -12.39 -6.99 0.61
CA ALA A 84 -12.86 -6.62 1.95
C ALA A 84 -12.73 -5.12 2.35
N GLY A 85 -12.25 -4.24 1.47
CA GLY A 85 -11.85 -2.88 1.84
C GLY A 85 -10.53 -2.84 2.61
N ALA A 86 -10.34 -3.68 3.62
CA ALA A 86 -9.02 -4.15 4.07
C ALA A 86 -9.11 -5.54 4.72
N SER A 87 -8.01 -6.29 4.72
CA SER A 87 -7.95 -7.63 5.30
C SER A 87 -6.54 -8.03 5.69
N VAL A 88 -6.39 -8.76 6.79
CA VAL A 88 -5.18 -9.55 7.04
C VAL A 88 -5.10 -10.69 6.01
N TRP A 89 -3.90 -10.94 5.50
CA TRP A 89 -3.63 -12.04 4.58
C TRP A 89 -2.85 -13.14 5.31
N ASP A 90 -3.58 -14.14 5.80
CA ASP A 90 -3.04 -15.26 6.58
C ASP A 90 -1.87 -15.97 5.88
N GLY A 91 -2.00 -16.25 4.58
CA GLY A 91 -0.96 -16.94 3.79
C GLY A 91 0.34 -16.14 3.56
N PHE A 92 0.36 -14.86 3.96
CA PHE A 92 1.53 -13.99 3.91
C PHE A 92 1.92 -13.45 5.31
N SER A 93 1.34 -14.03 6.37
CA SER A 93 1.52 -13.59 7.76
C SER A 93 1.95 -14.76 8.65
N THR A 94 3.03 -14.60 9.41
CA THR A 94 3.42 -15.57 10.45
C THR A 94 2.30 -15.69 11.48
N ASP A 95 2.07 -16.89 12.04
CA ASP A 95 0.99 -17.14 13.02
C ASP A 95 -0.39 -16.62 12.57
N LYS A 96 -0.67 -16.60 11.25
CA LYS A 96 -1.89 -16.00 10.64
C LYS A 96 -2.10 -14.52 11.04
N GLY A 97 -1.02 -13.80 11.28
CA GLY A 97 -1.02 -12.39 11.68
C GLY A 97 -1.37 -12.16 13.15
N LEU A 98 -1.33 -13.18 14.01
CA LEU A 98 -1.43 -13.01 15.46
C LEU A 98 -0.14 -12.41 16.04
N ASN A 99 -0.27 -11.45 16.95
CA ASN A 99 0.84 -10.81 17.68
C ASN A 99 2.09 -10.47 16.82
N PRO A 100 1.95 -9.71 15.72
CA PRO A 100 3.09 -9.39 14.85
C PRO A 100 4.07 -8.44 15.54
N ASP A 101 5.33 -8.50 15.12
CA ASP A 101 6.38 -7.55 15.48
C ASP A 101 6.31 -6.30 14.58
N VAL A 102 5.87 -6.47 13.33
CA VAL A 102 5.53 -5.42 12.36
C VAL A 102 4.41 -5.91 11.42
N PRO A 103 3.34 -5.14 11.15
CA PRO A 103 2.48 -5.39 10.00
C PRO A 103 3.24 -4.96 8.74
N PHE A 104 3.32 -5.89 7.78
CA PHE A 104 4.03 -5.83 6.48
C PHE A 104 5.52 -6.23 6.49
N CYS A 105 5.91 -7.00 5.45
CA CYS A 105 7.25 -7.48 5.08
C CYS A 105 7.91 -8.58 5.96
N ALA A 106 7.85 -9.83 5.49
CA ALA A 106 8.52 -10.99 6.10
C ALA A 106 10.05 -10.92 5.98
N THR A 107 10.74 -11.13 7.12
CA THR A 107 12.18 -11.40 7.22
C THR A 107 12.40 -12.46 8.30
N GLU A 108 13.45 -13.28 8.17
CA GLU A 108 13.69 -14.40 9.08
C GLU A 108 13.76 -13.94 10.54
N GLY A 109 12.97 -14.59 11.40
CA GLY A 109 12.93 -14.29 12.84
C GLY A 109 12.17 -13.02 13.23
N VAL A 110 11.37 -12.43 12.34
CA VAL A 110 10.41 -11.35 12.64
C VAL A 110 9.00 -11.81 12.33
N ARG A 111 8.04 -11.67 13.26
CA ARG A 111 6.65 -12.02 13.01
C ARG A 111 5.93 -10.89 12.31
N VAL A 112 5.15 -11.22 11.28
CA VAL A 112 4.55 -10.24 10.39
C VAL A 112 3.07 -10.46 10.14
N ARG A 113 2.36 -9.35 9.95
CA ARG A 113 0.95 -9.31 9.55
C ARG A 113 0.81 -8.51 8.26
N VAL A 114 0.55 -9.16 7.14
CA VAL A 114 0.26 -8.45 5.89
C VAL A 114 -1.19 -7.98 5.92
N VAL A 115 -1.40 -6.66 5.87
CA VAL A 115 -2.72 -6.03 5.74
C VAL A 115 -2.83 -5.44 4.34
N ASN A 116 -3.73 -5.99 3.51
CA ASN A 116 -4.11 -5.36 2.25
C ASN A 116 -5.16 -4.28 2.51
N VAL A 117 -5.09 -3.15 1.79
CA VAL A 117 -6.10 -2.08 1.82
C VAL A 117 -6.67 -1.88 0.41
N ASN A 118 -7.88 -2.37 0.18
CA ASN A 118 -8.63 -2.19 -1.07
C ASN A 118 -9.42 -0.88 -1.12
N ASP A 119 -10.02 -0.38 -0.04
CA ASP A 119 -10.72 0.91 -0.05
C ASP A 119 -9.89 1.90 0.77
N LEU A 120 -9.33 2.92 0.10
CA LEU A 120 -8.41 3.86 0.71
C LEU A 120 -9.09 4.71 1.80
N LEU A 121 -10.37 5.02 1.62
CA LEU A 121 -11.08 6.01 2.44
C LEU A 121 -11.44 5.48 3.82
N ILE A 122 -11.40 4.15 4.01
CA ILE A 122 -11.62 3.50 5.31
C ILE A 122 -10.57 3.92 6.35
N LEU A 123 -9.37 4.32 5.89
CA LEU A 123 -8.26 4.77 6.73
C LEU A 123 -8.51 6.14 7.38
N SER A 124 -9.49 6.91 6.92
CA SER A 124 -9.93 8.16 7.55
C SER A 124 -10.38 7.94 8.99
N GLU A 125 -10.37 8.98 9.81
CA GLU A 125 -11.00 8.99 11.15
C GLU A 125 -12.47 8.55 11.10
N SER A 126 -12.94 7.90 12.16
CA SER A 126 -14.33 7.43 12.28
C SER A 126 -15.34 8.57 12.11
N GLY A 127 -16.37 8.37 11.28
CA GLY A 127 -17.32 9.41 10.86
C GLY A 127 -16.75 10.42 9.84
N GLY A 128 -15.46 10.34 9.50
CA GLY A 128 -14.82 11.15 8.46
C GLY A 128 -15.37 10.83 7.07
N HIS A 129 -15.53 9.55 6.76
CA HIS A 129 -16.27 9.03 5.61
C HIS A 129 -17.38 8.06 6.08
N PRO A 130 -18.44 7.81 5.28
CA PRO A 130 -19.57 6.93 5.68
C PRO A 130 -19.20 5.47 5.99
N HIS A 131 -17.99 5.05 5.64
CA HIS A 131 -17.44 3.70 5.71
C HIS A 131 -16.01 3.71 6.32
N ALA A 132 -15.64 4.79 7.01
CA ALA A 132 -14.41 4.87 7.78
C ALA A 132 -14.39 3.81 8.90
N LEU A 133 -13.25 3.14 9.11
CA LEU A 133 -13.11 2.18 10.20
C LEU A 133 -13.28 2.86 11.56
N SER A 134 -13.94 2.18 12.50
CA SER A 134 -13.89 2.55 13.92
C SER A 134 -12.43 2.52 14.43
N GLY A 135 -12.17 3.13 15.59
CA GLY A 135 -10.86 3.02 16.25
C GLY A 135 -10.49 1.55 16.47
N GLU A 136 -11.39 0.81 17.11
CA GLU A 136 -11.25 -0.63 17.39
C GLU A 136 -10.95 -1.48 16.14
N ALA A 137 -11.65 -1.25 15.02
CA ALA A 137 -11.42 -2.00 13.78
C ALA A 137 -10.07 -1.64 13.13
N PHE A 138 -9.68 -0.36 13.19
CA PHE A 138 -8.37 0.09 12.71
C PHE A 138 -7.24 -0.49 13.57
N ASP A 139 -7.35 -0.42 14.89
CA ASP A 139 -6.37 -0.94 15.84
C ASP A 139 -6.30 -2.48 15.78
N SER A 140 -7.41 -3.16 15.49
CA SER A 140 -7.43 -4.61 15.24
C SER A 140 -6.60 -5.00 14.01
N LEU A 141 -6.60 -4.18 12.95
CA LEU A 141 -5.79 -4.41 11.75
C LEU A 141 -4.32 -3.98 11.94
N PHE A 142 -4.09 -2.73 12.35
CA PHE A 142 -2.76 -2.10 12.35
C PHE A 142 -2.03 -2.18 13.70
N THR A 143 -2.62 -2.79 14.73
CA THR A 143 -2.17 -2.82 16.14
C THR A 143 -2.14 -1.43 16.81
N VAL A 144 -1.97 -1.38 18.13
CA VAL A 144 -1.96 -0.13 18.93
C VAL A 144 -0.55 0.43 19.18
N ASP A 145 0.49 -0.41 19.07
CA ASP A 145 1.86 -0.14 19.52
C ASP A 145 2.96 -0.46 18.47
N LYS A 146 2.76 -1.46 17.60
CA LYS A 146 3.82 -1.93 16.67
C LYS A 146 4.16 -0.90 15.58
N PRO A 147 5.39 -0.84 15.06
CA PRO A 147 5.66 -0.10 13.82
C PRO A 147 4.77 -0.64 12.69
N VAL A 148 4.42 0.19 11.71
CA VAL A 148 3.54 -0.15 10.56
C VAL A 148 4.16 0.40 9.29
N ILE A 149 4.39 -0.45 8.29
CA ILE A 149 4.94 -0.02 7.00
C ILE A 149 3.85 -0.10 5.94
N VAL A 150 3.54 1.05 5.35
CA VAL A 150 2.56 1.18 4.28
C VAL A 150 3.31 1.38 2.96
N ASN A 151 3.24 0.38 2.08
CA ASN A 151 3.71 0.52 0.69
C ASN A 151 2.52 0.92 -0.19
N PHE A 152 2.45 2.19 -0.58
CA PHE A 152 1.29 2.79 -1.23
C PHE A 152 1.48 3.00 -2.72
N HIS A 153 0.41 2.82 -3.50
CA HIS A 153 0.44 3.00 -4.95
C HIS A 153 0.75 4.44 -5.38
N GLY A 154 0.19 5.43 -4.68
CA GLY A 154 0.31 6.85 -5.01
C GLY A 154 1.33 7.60 -4.15
N TYR A 155 1.07 8.89 -3.91
CA TYR A 155 1.98 9.72 -3.12
C TYR A 155 1.83 9.45 -1.60
N PRO A 156 2.93 9.31 -0.83
CA PRO A 156 2.89 9.13 0.63
C PRO A 156 2.10 10.21 1.40
N LYS A 157 2.00 11.43 0.84
CA LYS A 157 1.22 12.54 1.41
C LYS A 157 -0.27 12.21 1.56
N ASP A 158 -0.82 11.37 0.68
CA ASP A 158 -2.25 11.09 0.58
C ASP A 158 -2.70 10.20 1.76
N ILE A 159 -1.99 9.09 1.99
CA ILE A 159 -2.12 8.26 3.21
C ILE A 159 -1.84 9.10 4.47
N SER A 160 -0.79 9.92 4.45
CA SER A 160 -0.41 10.75 5.61
C SER A 160 -1.53 11.72 6.01
N GLY A 161 -2.22 12.33 5.03
CA GLY A 161 -3.37 13.21 5.28
C GLY A 161 -4.60 12.49 5.83
N LEU A 162 -4.89 11.28 5.34
CA LEU A 162 -5.98 10.43 5.85
C LEU A 162 -5.73 10.03 7.30
N LEU A 163 -4.52 9.54 7.60
CA LEU A 163 -4.12 9.11 8.94
C LEU A 163 -3.98 10.27 9.93
N PHE A 164 -3.58 11.46 9.50
CA PHE A 164 -3.42 12.64 10.37
C PHE A 164 -4.73 13.03 11.09
N SER A 165 -5.89 12.70 10.51
CA SER A 165 -7.19 12.98 11.15
C SER A 165 -7.52 12.05 12.33
N ARG A 166 -6.82 10.90 12.47
CA ARG A 166 -7.07 9.92 13.54
C ARG A 166 -6.49 10.38 14.86
N LYS A 167 -7.27 10.23 15.94
CA LYS A 167 -6.93 10.78 17.26
C LYS A 167 -5.95 9.95 18.08
N THR A 168 -5.83 8.66 17.80
CA THR A 168 -5.04 7.70 18.58
C THR A 168 -4.27 6.74 17.68
N HIS A 169 -3.21 6.14 18.21
CA HIS A 169 -2.44 5.04 17.62
C HIS A 169 -1.82 5.29 16.22
N VAL A 170 -1.79 6.53 15.73
CA VAL A 170 -1.16 6.94 14.47
C VAL A 170 0.01 7.92 14.69
N GLY A 171 0.86 8.09 13.66
CA GLY A 171 1.95 9.08 13.65
C GLY A 171 3.31 8.50 13.26
N ARG A 172 4.31 9.37 13.03
CA ARG A 172 5.66 9.01 12.52
C ARG A 172 6.47 8.09 13.44
N SER A 173 6.10 7.97 14.71
CA SER A 173 6.69 7.00 15.65
C SER A 173 6.31 5.56 15.30
N ARG A 174 5.17 5.35 14.61
CA ARG A 174 4.67 4.04 14.20
C ARG A 174 4.61 3.85 12.69
N PHE A 175 4.05 4.80 11.93
CA PHE A 175 3.77 4.63 10.50
C PHE A 175 4.90 5.17 9.62
N ASP A 176 5.49 4.28 8.81
CA ASP A 176 6.29 4.63 7.63
C ASP A 176 5.42 4.50 6.39
N VAL A 177 5.23 5.62 5.68
CA VAL A 177 4.46 5.65 4.44
C VAL A 177 5.42 5.78 3.28
N LEU A 178 5.50 4.72 2.48
CA LEU A 178 6.29 4.61 1.26
C LEU A 178 5.35 4.67 0.06
N GLY A 179 5.86 5.05 -1.10
CA GLY A 179 5.07 5.19 -2.33
C GLY A 179 5.85 5.92 -3.41
N TYR A 180 5.15 6.51 -4.38
CA TYR A 180 5.80 7.24 -5.46
C TYR A 180 6.40 8.58 -4.96
N ILE A 181 7.67 8.82 -5.31
CA ILE A 181 8.46 10.00 -4.87
C ILE A 181 9.05 10.79 -6.05
N GLU A 182 8.37 10.80 -7.20
CA GLU A 182 8.83 11.46 -8.43
C GLU A 182 10.20 10.96 -8.92
N GLN A 183 10.45 9.65 -8.78
CA GLN A 183 11.62 8.99 -9.34
C GLN A 183 11.19 7.95 -10.36
N GLY A 184 11.64 8.09 -11.60
CA GLY A 184 11.21 7.20 -12.66
C GLY A 184 11.73 7.59 -14.03
N THR A 185 11.79 6.60 -14.92
CA THR A 185 12.22 6.74 -16.31
C THR A 185 11.77 5.50 -17.08
N THR A 186 12.12 5.41 -18.36
CA THR A 186 12.02 4.18 -19.15
C THR A 186 13.01 3.15 -18.59
N THR A 187 12.51 2.24 -17.74
CA THR A 187 13.32 1.22 -17.06
C THR A 187 12.45 0.01 -16.70
N THR A 188 13.07 -1.00 -16.10
CA THR A 188 12.43 -2.28 -15.76
C THR A 188 11.49 -2.15 -14.55
N PRO A 189 10.44 -2.99 -14.43
CA PRO A 189 9.46 -2.91 -13.34
C PRO A 189 10.05 -2.93 -11.92
N TRP A 190 11.04 -3.79 -11.64
CA TRP A 190 11.67 -3.80 -10.32
C TRP A 190 12.61 -2.61 -10.13
N SER A 191 13.22 -2.07 -11.20
CA SER A 191 14.01 -0.83 -11.12
C SER A 191 13.13 0.38 -10.77
N MET A 192 11.91 0.47 -11.30
CA MET A 192 10.94 1.49 -10.87
C MET A 192 10.64 1.43 -9.36
N LEU A 193 10.55 0.22 -8.79
CA LEU A 193 10.38 0.04 -7.35
C LEU A 193 11.64 0.41 -6.56
N ARG A 194 12.85 0.11 -7.07
CA ARG A 194 14.14 0.52 -6.49
C ARG A 194 14.23 2.05 -6.40
N LEU A 195 14.00 2.74 -7.51
CA LEU A 195 14.11 4.20 -7.62
C LEU A 195 13.22 4.96 -6.62
N ASN A 196 12.07 4.37 -6.24
CA ASN A 196 11.15 4.97 -5.28
C ASN A 196 11.30 4.45 -3.83
N ASN A 197 12.31 3.62 -3.53
CA ASN A 197 12.52 2.97 -2.23
C ASN A 197 11.33 2.09 -1.76
N VAL A 198 10.57 1.53 -2.70
CA VAL A 198 9.41 0.63 -2.44
C VAL A 198 9.65 -0.82 -2.87
N SER A 199 10.89 -1.15 -3.25
CA SER A 199 11.30 -2.51 -3.58
C SER A 199 11.29 -3.43 -2.34
N ARG A 200 11.19 -4.75 -2.55
CA ARG A 200 11.17 -5.75 -1.47
C ARG A 200 12.32 -5.61 -0.48
N TYR A 201 13.52 -5.28 -0.98
CA TYR A 201 14.72 -5.09 -0.16
C TYR A 201 14.70 -3.77 0.64
N ALA A 202 14.21 -2.68 0.06
CA ALA A 202 14.08 -1.40 0.77
C ALA A 202 13.04 -1.50 1.90
N VAL A 203 11.89 -2.13 1.62
CA VAL A 203 10.85 -2.39 2.62
C VAL A 203 11.37 -3.30 3.75
N ALA A 204 12.15 -4.35 3.42
CA ALA A 204 12.73 -5.26 4.41
C ALA A 204 13.76 -4.57 5.33
N ASP A 205 14.63 -3.70 4.80
CA ASP A 205 15.54 -2.90 5.62
C ASP A 205 14.76 -2.02 6.59
N ILE A 206 13.76 -1.28 6.11
CA ILE A 206 12.90 -0.43 6.95
C ILE A 206 12.20 -1.26 8.04
N ALA A 207 11.69 -2.45 7.72
CA ALA A 207 11.07 -3.37 8.68
C ALA A 207 12.06 -3.82 9.78
N ALA A 208 13.24 -4.29 9.40
CA ALA A 208 14.25 -4.73 10.36
C ALA A 208 14.73 -3.58 11.26
N GLN A 209 15.01 -2.39 10.70
CA GLN A 209 15.41 -1.22 11.49
C GLN A 209 14.30 -0.76 12.45
N ARG A 210 13.03 -0.76 12.01
CA ARG A 210 11.89 -0.36 12.85
C ARG A 210 11.61 -1.35 13.97
N VAL A 211 11.69 -2.66 13.72
CA VAL A 211 11.56 -3.68 14.79
C VAL A 211 12.72 -3.56 15.77
N ALA A 212 13.98 -3.43 15.30
CA ALA A 212 15.13 -3.23 16.19
C ALA A 212 15.02 -1.95 17.05
N THR A 213 14.50 -0.86 16.48
CA THR A 213 14.33 0.41 17.20
C THR A 213 13.19 0.36 18.22
N ASN A 214 12.04 -0.18 17.84
CA ASN A 214 10.85 -0.23 18.72
C ASN A 214 10.89 -1.40 19.72
N GLN A 215 11.71 -2.42 19.46
CA GLN A 215 11.91 -3.59 20.32
C GLN A 215 13.42 -3.85 20.57
N PRO A 216 14.08 -3.09 21.47
CA PRO A 216 15.55 -3.16 21.63
C PRO A 216 16.13 -4.54 21.98
N ASN A 217 15.32 -5.42 22.60
CA ASN A 217 15.72 -6.78 22.97
C ASN A 217 15.32 -7.84 21.91
N HIS A 218 14.81 -7.42 20.74
CA HIS A 218 14.38 -8.34 19.69
C HIS A 218 15.61 -8.96 18.98
N PRO A 219 15.65 -10.29 18.73
CA PRO A 219 16.83 -10.95 18.14
C PRO A 219 17.31 -10.34 16.82
N ILE A 220 16.40 -9.76 16.02
CA ILE A 220 16.75 -9.05 14.78
C ILE A 220 17.74 -7.91 14.99
N GLY A 221 17.78 -7.26 16.16
CA GLY A 221 18.68 -6.13 16.43
C GLY A 221 20.17 -6.47 16.27
N VAL A 222 20.55 -7.72 16.53
CA VAL A 222 21.93 -8.21 16.31
C VAL A 222 22.24 -8.38 14.82
N LYS A 223 21.25 -8.78 14.01
CA LYS A 223 21.37 -9.06 12.57
C LYS A 223 21.01 -7.88 11.66
N ALA A 224 20.31 -6.86 12.16
CA ALA A 224 19.71 -5.80 11.34
C ALA A 224 20.75 -5.03 10.51
N HIS A 225 21.96 -4.86 11.02
CA HIS A 225 23.05 -4.22 10.26
C HIS A 225 23.60 -5.12 9.13
N GLU A 226 23.74 -6.42 9.38
CA GLU A 226 24.19 -7.42 8.41
C GLU A 226 23.16 -7.59 7.28
N LEU A 227 21.89 -7.81 7.65
CA LEU A 227 20.76 -7.90 6.72
C LEU A 227 20.58 -6.62 5.89
N GLY A 228 20.62 -5.46 6.54
CA GLY A 228 20.55 -4.16 5.86
C GLY A 228 21.71 -3.93 4.89
N SER A 229 22.90 -4.46 5.18
CA SER A 229 24.06 -4.41 4.27
C SER A 229 23.89 -5.36 3.09
N TYR A 230 23.40 -6.58 3.33
CA TYR A 230 23.07 -7.55 2.29
C TYR A 230 21.99 -7.01 1.32
N TRP A 231 20.90 -6.45 1.84
CA TRP A 231 19.83 -5.88 1.02
C TRP A 231 20.29 -4.67 0.19
N LYS A 232 21.16 -3.82 0.74
CA LYS A 232 21.78 -2.72 -0.02
C LYS A 232 22.70 -3.23 -1.12
N HIS A 233 23.47 -4.29 -0.87
CA HIS A 233 24.28 -4.95 -1.90
C HIS A 233 23.39 -5.55 -3.01
N GLN A 234 22.29 -6.23 -2.67
CA GLN A 234 21.33 -6.78 -3.63
C GLN A 234 20.71 -5.70 -4.55
N LEU A 235 20.45 -4.50 -4.02
CA LEU A 235 19.96 -3.37 -4.83
C LEU A 235 21.02 -2.86 -5.83
N VAL A 236 22.30 -2.90 -5.47
CA VAL A 236 23.43 -2.54 -6.34
C VAL A 236 23.65 -3.60 -7.42
N GLU A 237 23.59 -4.90 -7.09
CA GLU A 237 23.73 -5.97 -8.09
C GLU A 237 22.55 -5.99 -9.08
N HIS A 238 21.33 -5.72 -8.60
CA HIS A 238 20.16 -5.52 -9.46
C HIS A 238 20.35 -4.34 -10.43
N GLU A 239 20.83 -3.20 -9.94
CA GLU A 239 21.10 -2.03 -10.79
C GLU A 239 22.14 -2.33 -11.89
N LYS A 240 23.26 -2.96 -11.55
CA LYS A 240 24.26 -3.41 -12.53
C LYS A 240 23.65 -4.33 -13.58
N TYR A 241 22.93 -5.36 -13.13
CA TYR A 241 22.33 -6.36 -14.03
C TYR A 241 21.37 -5.69 -15.02
N THR A 242 20.48 -4.82 -14.56
CA THR A 242 19.53 -4.11 -15.45
C THR A 242 20.23 -3.15 -16.41
N ILE A 243 21.33 -2.50 -16.01
CA ILE A 243 22.13 -1.66 -16.93
C ILE A 243 22.82 -2.50 -18.02
N GLU A 244 23.31 -3.69 -17.67
CA GLU A 244 24.03 -4.58 -18.58
C GLU A 244 23.10 -5.37 -19.53
N HIS A 245 21.97 -5.86 -19.03
CA HIS A 245 21.08 -6.79 -19.74
C HIS A 245 19.79 -6.14 -20.26
N GLY A 246 19.41 -4.96 -19.75
CA GLY A 246 18.16 -4.28 -20.12
C GLY A 246 16.88 -4.90 -19.54
N GLU A 247 16.99 -5.93 -18.71
CA GLU A 247 15.87 -6.65 -18.08
C GLU A 247 16.05 -6.75 -16.55
N ASP A 248 15.00 -7.23 -15.86
CA ASP A 248 15.09 -7.51 -14.43
C ASP A 248 15.65 -8.92 -14.19
N PRO A 249 16.51 -9.11 -13.17
CA PRO A 249 17.04 -10.43 -12.83
C PRO A 249 15.95 -11.43 -12.47
N ALA A 250 16.15 -12.69 -12.85
CA ALA A 250 15.21 -13.78 -12.55
C ALA A 250 14.87 -13.88 -11.05
N TRP A 251 15.86 -13.70 -10.17
CA TRP A 251 15.70 -13.80 -8.72
C TRP A 251 14.75 -12.75 -8.12
N CYS A 252 14.46 -11.65 -8.83
CA CYS A 252 13.47 -10.67 -8.39
C CYS A 252 12.05 -11.25 -8.33
N ASN A 253 11.76 -12.29 -9.12
CA ASN A 253 10.45 -12.96 -9.15
C ASN A 253 10.37 -14.17 -8.20
N GLU A 254 11.49 -14.59 -7.59
CA GLU A 254 11.49 -15.66 -6.58
C GLU A 254 10.74 -15.19 -5.32
N LEU A 255 9.78 -16.00 -4.88
CA LEU A 255 9.08 -15.82 -3.60
C LEU A 255 9.91 -16.49 -2.50
N PRO A 256 10.18 -15.81 -1.37
CA PRO A 256 10.87 -16.44 -0.24
C PRO A 256 9.96 -17.49 0.40
N GLU A 257 10.55 -18.60 0.84
CA GLU A 257 9.83 -19.56 1.70
C GLU A 257 9.50 -18.91 3.04
N LEU A 258 8.21 -18.71 3.31
CA LEU A 258 7.74 -18.27 4.61
C LEU A 258 7.78 -19.47 5.55
N GLY A 259 8.84 -19.55 6.37
CA GLY A 259 8.96 -20.56 7.43
C GLY A 259 7.73 -20.53 8.34
N GLY A 260 7.11 -21.70 8.53
CA GLY A 260 5.93 -21.92 9.36
C GLY A 260 6.25 -22.23 10.82
#